data_AF-A0A1A9LBE2-F1
#
_entry.id   AF-A0A1A9LBE2-F1
#
_cell.length_a   1.000
_cell.length_b   1.000
_cell.length_c   1.000
_cell.angle_alpha   90.00
_cell.angle_beta   90.00
_cell.angle_gamma   90.00
#
_symmetry.space_group_name_H-M   'P 1'
#
loop_
_entity.id
_entity.type
_entity.pdbx_description
1 polymer ?
#
loop_
_entity_poly.entity_id
_entity_poly.type
_entity_poly.pdbx_seq_one_letter_code
_entity_poly.pdbx_strand_id
1 'polypeptide(L)'
;MMISEKIILRTNPLFAFEFLEEGFHVTDESKDNTNRFYEYKIIKDVEHKSKSINWFGSIINYFALVLGFSGDTDIQIDGYQIRFKYDNENVIILTEHCEYKTVIEISERINNKTALKSTRTNY
;
A
#
# COMPACT_ATOMS: atom_id res chain seq x y z
N MET A 1 -14.27 -0.79 -25.85
CA MET A 1 -14.22 0.37 -24.92
C MET A 1 -13.72 -0.19 -23.59
N MET A 2 -12.43 -0.06 -23.28
CA MET A 2 -11.88 -0.63 -22.04
C MET A 2 -12.27 0.26 -20.87
N ILE A 3 -12.95 -0.33 -19.89
CA ILE A 3 -13.31 0.34 -18.64
C ILE A 3 -12.05 0.35 -17.79
N SER A 4 -11.35 1.48 -17.74
CA SER A 4 -10.34 1.76 -16.72
C SER A 4 -11.08 1.99 -15.40
N GLU A 5 -10.90 1.11 -14.43
CA GLU A 5 -11.51 1.28 -13.11
C GLU A 5 -10.55 2.05 -12.21
N LYS A 6 -11.03 3.12 -11.58
CA LYS A 6 -10.23 3.96 -10.69
C LYS A 6 -10.78 3.89 -9.27
N ILE A 7 -9.92 3.59 -8.31
CA ILE A 7 -10.21 3.64 -6.88
C ILE A 7 -9.44 4.81 -6.29
N ILE A 8 -10.16 5.76 -5.71
CA ILE A 8 -9.59 6.93 -5.05
C ILE A 8 -9.56 6.66 -3.55
N LEU A 9 -8.36 6.70 -2.96
CA LEU A 9 -8.12 6.49 -1.54
C LEU A 9 -8.16 7.79 -0.74
N ARG A 10 -7.61 8.88 -1.31
CA ARG A 10 -7.64 10.23 -0.74
C ARG A 10 -7.76 11.24 -1.87
N THR A 11 -8.47 12.34 -1.65
CA THR A 11 -8.67 13.39 -2.66
C THR A 11 -7.76 14.61 -2.48
N ASN A 12 -7.18 14.81 -1.30
CA ASN A 12 -6.25 15.91 -1.04
C ASN A 12 -5.21 15.58 0.06
N PRO A 13 -3.91 15.42 -0.27
CA PRO A 13 -3.39 15.27 -1.63
C PRO A 13 -3.93 13.98 -2.28
N LEU A 14 -4.10 13.98 -3.60
CA LEU A 14 -4.69 12.85 -4.32
C LEU A 14 -3.85 11.59 -4.09
N PHE A 15 -4.54 10.52 -3.71
CA PHE A 15 -3.97 9.17 -3.70
C PHE A 15 -4.96 8.21 -4.33
N ALA A 16 -4.59 7.57 -5.45
CA ALA A 16 -5.50 6.77 -6.25
C ALA A 16 -4.79 5.62 -6.99
N PHE A 17 -5.55 4.57 -7.27
CA PHE A 17 -5.15 3.42 -8.08
C PHE A 17 -6.02 3.37 -9.33
N GLU A 18 -5.41 3.38 -10.50
CA GLU A 18 -6.09 3.21 -11.78
C GLU A 18 -5.73 1.86 -12.37
N PHE A 19 -6.72 0.98 -12.50
CA PHE A 19 -6.57 -0.39 -13.00
C PHE A 19 -6.79 -0.41 -14.51
N LEU A 20 -5.73 -0.73 -15.23
CA LEU A 20 -5.70 -0.86 -16.68
C LEU A 20 -5.63 -2.35 -17.08
N GLU A 21 -5.56 -2.66 -18.37
CA GLU A 21 -5.52 -4.05 -18.84
C GLU A 21 -4.19 -4.75 -18.51
N GLU A 22 -3.07 -4.03 -18.65
CA GLU A 22 -1.72 -4.58 -18.53
C GLU A 22 -1.09 -4.36 -17.15
N GLY A 23 -1.65 -3.43 -16.37
CA GLY A 23 -1.12 -3.06 -15.07
C GLY A 23 -2.04 -2.13 -14.31
N PHE A 24 -1.49 -1.48 -13.30
CA PHE A 24 -2.15 -0.38 -12.60
C PHE A 24 -1.20 0.80 -12.40
N HIS A 25 -1.77 2.00 -12.39
CA HIS A 25 -1.06 3.22 -12.09
C HIS A 25 -1.41 3.69 -10.68
N VAL A 26 -0.38 3.94 -9.88
CA VAL A 26 -0.51 4.58 -8.56
C VAL A 26 -0.27 6.06 -8.76
N THR A 27 -1.24 6.86 -8.33
CA THR A 27 -1.12 8.32 -8.28
C THR A 27 -1.05 8.74 -6.82
N ASP A 28 0.01 9.44 -6.42
CA ASP A 28 0.27 10.02 -5.11
C ASP A 28 0.82 11.45 -5.29
N GLU A 29 -0.02 12.44 -5.01
CA GLU A 29 0.33 13.87 -5.03
C GLU A 29 0.87 14.35 -3.68
N SER A 30 1.19 13.43 -2.75
CA SER A 30 1.87 13.79 -1.51
C SER A 30 3.30 14.25 -1.78
N LYS A 31 3.98 14.73 -0.72
CA LYS A 31 5.38 15.15 -0.80
C LYS A 31 6.32 14.01 -1.23
N ASP A 32 5.95 12.76 -0.96
CA ASP A 32 6.77 11.60 -1.28
C ASP A 32 6.68 11.18 -2.75
N ASN A 33 5.60 11.59 -3.44
CA ASN A 33 5.38 11.41 -4.89
C ASN A 33 5.72 10.01 -5.39
N THR A 34 4.97 9.02 -4.90
CA THR A 34 5.18 7.59 -5.23
C THR A 34 4.53 7.16 -6.54
N ASN A 35 4.33 8.11 -7.47
CA ASN A 35 3.73 7.88 -8.79
C ASN A 35 4.49 6.80 -9.57
N ARG A 36 3.83 5.68 -9.85
CA ARG A 36 4.46 4.57 -10.59
C ARG A 36 3.41 3.70 -11.26
N PHE A 37 3.77 3.17 -12.43
CA PHE A 37 3.01 2.14 -13.12
C PHE A 37 3.62 0.76 -12.83
N TYR A 38 2.77 -0.23 -12.56
CA TYR A 38 3.17 -1.60 -12.30
C TYR A 38 2.43 -2.57 -13.22
N GLU A 39 3.20 -3.31 -14.03
CA GLU A 39 2.68 -4.34 -14.93
C GLU A 39 2.33 -5.64 -14.20
N TYR A 40 1.12 -6.17 -14.40
CA TYR A 40 0.66 -7.40 -13.71
C TYR A 40 1.54 -8.61 -14.00
N LYS A 41 2.12 -8.71 -15.19
CA LYS A 41 2.96 -9.86 -15.60
C LYS A 41 4.23 -10.01 -14.76
N ILE A 42 4.66 -8.93 -14.10
CA ILE A 42 5.90 -8.85 -13.32
C ILE A 42 5.63 -9.00 -11.81
N ILE A 43 4.40 -8.71 -11.38
CA ILE A 43 4.01 -8.70 -9.98
C ILE A 43 3.92 -10.13 -9.42
N LYS A 44 4.43 -10.32 -8.21
CA LYS A 44 4.36 -11.56 -7.43
C LYS A 44 4.05 -11.26 -5.98
N ASP A 45 3.55 -12.26 -5.26
CA ASP A 45 3.42 -12.28 -3.79
C ASP A 45 2.71 -11.03 -3.23
N VAL A 46 1.51 -10.69 -3.73
CA VAL A 46 0.76 -9.51 -3.24
C VAL A 46 0.10 -9.81 -1.90
N GLU A 47 0.44 -9.00 -0.90
CA GLU A 47 -0.05 -9.07 0.47
C GLU A 47 -0.58 -7.70 0.92
N HIS A 48 -1.65 -7.69 1.71
CA HIS A 48 -2.02 -6.53 2.51
C HIS A 48 -1.65 -6.79 3.97
N LYS A 49 -1.14 -5.76 4.66
CA LYS A 49 -0.86 -5.84 6.10
C LYS A 49 -1.37 -4.59 6.80
N SER A 50 -1.85 -4.76 8.03
CA SER A 50 -1.84 -3.66 8.98
C SER A 50 -0.38 -3.37 9.37
N LYS A 51 0.02 -2.11 9.41
CA LYS A 51 1.28 -1.71 10.04
C LYS A 51 1.09 -1.98 11.53
N SER A 52 1.51 -3.16 12.01
CA SER A 52 1.42 -3.42 13.44
C SER A 52 2.42 -2.53 14.16
N ILE A 53 1.93 -1.74 15.10
CA ILE A 53 2.74 -1.02 16.08
C ILE A 53 3.74 -2.01 16.67
N ASN A 54 5.03 -1.69 16.64
CA ASN A 54 5.98 -2.32 17.56
C ASN A 54 5.59 -1.87 18.97
N TRP A 55 4.62 -2.56 19.58
CA TRP A 55 4.07 -2.28 20.92
C TRP A 55 5.17 -2.17 22.00
N PHE A 56 6.32 -2.82 21.78
CA PHE A 56 7.52 -2.65 22.58
C PHE A 56 8.00 -1.19 22.66
N GLY A 57 7.93 -0.44 21.55
CA GLY A 57 8.29 0.99 21.51
C GLY A 57 7.30 1.86 22.30
N SER A 58 6.00 1.55 22.23
CA SER A 58 4.97 2.28 22.97
C SER A 58 5.09 2.10 24.49
N ILE A 59 5.48 0.91 24.96
CA ILE A 59 5.73 0.66 26.40
C ILE A 59 6.98 1.42 26.87
N ILE A 60 8.06 1.39 26.09
CA ILE A 60 9.29 2.14 26.42
C ILE A 60 8.98 3.64 26.51
N ASN A 61 8.15 4.16 25.60
CA ASN A 61 7.77 5.57 25.62
C ASN A 61 6.89 5.94 26.82
N TYR A 62 5.99 5.05 27.25
CA TYR A 62 5.22 5.24 28.49
C TYR A 62 6.14 5.34 29.72
N PHE A 63 7.16 4.48 29.82
CA PHE A 63 8.16 4.58 30.89
C PHE A 63 9.03 5.84 30.77
N ALA A 64 9.40 6.25 29.55
CA ALA A 64 10.18 7.48 29.33
C ALA A 64 9.41 8.75 29.73
N LEU A 65 8.09 8.78 29.49
CA LEU A 65 7.19 9.86 29.90
C LEU A 65 7.03 9.93 31.43
N VAL A 66 6.87 8.78 32.11
CA VAL A 66 6.81 8.70 33.57
C VAL A 66 8.15 9.10 34.23
N LEU A 67 9.27 8.87 33.53
CA LEU A 67 10.62 9.21 33.99
C LEU A 67 11.11 10.61 33.56
N GLY A 68 10.23 11.43 32.96
CA GLY A 68 10.51 12.85 32.70
C GLY A 68 11.50 13.14 31.57
N PHE A 69 11.76 12.16 30.69
CA PHE A 69 12.54 12.40 29.48
C PHE A 69 11.61 13.01 28.43
N SER A 70 11.64 14.34 28.29
CA SER A 70 11.00 15.07 27.19
C SER A 70 11.78 14.83 25.89
N GLY A 71 11.67 13.60 25.37
CA GLY A 71 11.98 13.30 23.97
C GLY A 71 10.73 13.56 23.16
N ASP A 72 10.84 14.42 22.15
CA ASP A 72 9.78 14.68 21.18
C ASP A 72 9.44 13.36 20.47
N THR A 73 8.35 12.73 20.87
CA THR A 73 7.95 11.44 20.30
C THR A 73 6.85 11.68 19.29
N ASP A 74 7.25 11.71 18.02
CA ASP A 74 6.33 11.52 16.91
C ASP A 74 5.60 10.18 17.11
N ILE A 75 4.34 10.27 17.53
CA ILE A 75 3.43 9.14 17.57
C ILE A 75 3.19 8.78 16.10
N GLN A 76 3.94 7.80 15.58
CA GLN A 76 3.74 7.31 14.22
C GLN A 76 2.33 6.74 14.09
N ILE A 77 1.53 7.41 13.28
CA ILE A 77 0.11 7.13 13.09
C ILE A 77 -0.06 5.76 12.40
N ASP A 78 -1.08 5.02 12.83
CA ASP A 78 -1.52 3.76 12.26
C ASP A 78 -1.73 3.87 10.74
N GLY A 79 -1.20 2.88 10.00
CA GLY A 79 -1.32 2.83 8.55
C GLY A 79 -1.53 1.42 8.03
N TYR A 80 -2.25 1.28 6.94
CA TYR A 80 -2.31 0.02 6.19
C TYR A 80 -1.28 0.09 5.05
N GLN A 81 -0.90 -1.07 4.52
CA GLN A 81 0.07 -1.15 3.43
C GLN A 81 -0.24 -2.30 2.49
N ILE A 82 0.09 -2.09 1.22
CA ILE A 82 0.07 -3.11 0.17
C ILE A 82 1.53 -3.43 -0.15
N ARG A 83 1.88 -4.71 -0.13
CA ARG A 83 3.22 -5.21 -0.39
C ARG A 83 3.17 -6.19 -1.54
N PHE A 84 4.14 -6.10 -2.44
CA PHE A 84 4.31 -7.08 -3.51
C PHE A 84 5.75 -7.08 -4.00
N LYS A 85 6.15 -8.17 -4.65
CA LYS A 85 7.39 -8.20 -5.42
C LYS A 85 7.12 -7.72 -6.83
N TYR A 86 7.97 -6.82 -7.31
CA TYR A 86 7.98 -6.39 -8.69
C TYR A 86 9.37 -6.60 -9.25
N ASP A 87 9.49 -7.57 -10.17
CA ASP A 87 10.77 -8.06 -10.67
C ASP A 87 11.65 -8.58 -9.52
N ASN A 88 12.68 -7.83 -9.12
CA ASN A 88 13.58 -8.15 -8.00
C ASN A 88 13.45 -7.18 -6.82
N GLU A 89 12.49 -6.26 -6.86
CA GLU A 89 12.28 -5.24 -5.83
C GLU A 89 11.08 -5.61 -4.95
N ASN A 90 11.21 -5.39 -3.64
CA ASN A 90 10.07 -5.40 -2.73
C ASN A 90 9.43 -4.02 -2.75
N VAL A 91 8.21 -3.93 -3.26
CA VAL A 91 7.42 -2.71 -3.30
C VAL A 91 6.51 -2.65 -2.09
N ILE A 92 6.54 -1.53 -1.38
CA ILE A 92 5.65 -1.24 -0.25
C ILE A 92 4.93 0.05 -0.57
N ILE A 93 3.61 -0.03 -0.74
CA ILE A 93 2.76 1.15 -0.89
C ILE A 93 2.07 1.41 0.46
N LEU A 94 2.38 2.55 1.05
CA LEU A 94 1.76 3.01 2.29
C LEU A 94 0.39 3.61 1.97
N THR A 95 -0.65 3.11 2.62
CA THR A 95 -2.03 3.59 2.47
C THR A 95 -2.47 4.20 3.79
N GLU A 96 -1.73 5.22 4.25
CA GLU A 96 -2.01 5.93 5.50
C GLU A 96 -3.38 6.60 5.44
N HIS A 97 -4.11 6.60 6.57
CA HIS A 97 -5.45 7.18 6.67
C HIS A 97 -6.52 6.63 5.72
N CYS A 98 -6.29 5.45 5.11
CA CYS A 98 -7.25 4.80 4.24
C CYS A 98 -8.07 3.75 5.00
N GLU A 99 -9.31 3.48 4.56
CA GLU A 99 -10.10 2.38 5.13
C GLU A 99 -9.45 1.03 4.79
N TYR A 100 -9.26 0.17 5.79
CA TYR A 100 -8.66 -1.16 5.60
C TYR A 100 -9.39 -2.00 4.55
N LYS A 101 -10.72 -1.88 4.49
CA LYS A 101 -11.56 -2.56 3.52
C LYS A 101 -11.16 -2.22 2.08
N THR A 102 -10.90 -0.94 1.80
CA THR A 102 -10.44 -0.48 0.48
C THR A 102 -9.05 -1.01 0.16
N VAL A 103 -8.17 -1.12 1.15
CA VAL A 103 -6.81 -1.69 0.98
C VAL A 103 -6.87 -3.18 0.64
N ILE A 104 -7.74 -3.93 1.32
CA ILE A 104 -8.02 -5.34 0.98
C ILE A 104 -8.55 -5.44 -0.44
N GLU A 105 -9.56 -4.63 -0.79
CA GLU A 105 -10.18 -4.65 -2.12
C GLU A 105 -9.15 -4.39 -3.23
N ILE A 106 -8.30 -3.37 -3.08
CA ILE A 106 -7.22 -3.08 -4.03
C ILE A 106 -6.28 -4.28 -4.16
N SER A 107 -5.87 -4.87 -3.04
CA SER A 107 -4.93 -6.00 -3.03
C SER A 107 -5.52 -7.24 -3.70
N GLU A 108 -6.79 -7.56 -3.41
CA GLU A 108 -7.52 -8.66 -4.04
C GLU A 108 -7.68 -8.43 -5.55
N ARG A 109 -7.97 -7.21 -5.98
CA ARG A 109 -8.04 -6.85 -7.40
C ARG A 109 -6.71 -7.06 -8.12
N ILE A 110 -5.60 -6.61 -7.53
CA ILE A 110 -4.26 -6.84 -8.11
C ILE A 110 -3.98 -8.35 -8.21
N ASN A 111 -4.28 -9.11 -7.15
CA ASN A 111 -4.10 -10.57 -7.14
C ASN A 111 -4.92 -11.26 -8.22
N ASN A 112 -6.21 -10.93 -8.36
CA ASN A 112 -7.08 -11.51 -9.36
C ASN A 112 -6.60 -11.24 -10.80
N LYS A 113 -6.15 -10.01 -11.09
CA LYS A 113 -5.60 -9.63 -12.41
C LYS A 113 -4.27 -10.34 -12.69
N THR A 114 -3.43 -10.51 -11.68
CA THR A 114 -2.15 -11.23 -11.79
C THR A 114 -2.36 -12.72 -12.05
N ALA A 115 -3.28 -13.36 -11.33
CA ALA A 115 -3.64 -14.77 -11.51
C ALA A 115 -4.19 -15.08 -12.91
N LEU A 116 -5.09 -14.23 -13.43
CA LEU A 116 -5.66 -14.38 -14.78
C LEU A 116 -4.61 -14.32 -15.90
N LYS A 117 -3.55 -13.52 -15.73
CA LYS A 117 -2.47 -13.38 -16.72
C LYS A 117 -1.46 -14.53 -16.63
N SER A 118 -1.18 -15.04 -15.42
CA SER A 118 -0.35 -16.25 -15.24
C SER A 118 -0.94 -17.46 -15.98
N THR A 119 -2.26 -17.68 -15.89
CA THR A 119 -2.93 -18.81 -16.57
C THR A 119 -2.91 -18.72 -18.10
N ARG A 120 -2.90 -17.51 -18.67
CA ARG A 120 -2.89 -17.29 -20.14
C ARG A 120 -1.53 -17.48 -20.79
N THR A 121 -0.45 -17.60 -20.02
CA THR A 121 0.93 -17.70 -20.54
C THR A 121 1.38 -19.17 -20.71
N ASN A 122 0.55 -20.14 -20.33
CA ASN A 122 0.89 -21.58 -20.32
C ASN A 122 0.26 -22.39 -21.49
N TYR A 123 -0.07 -21.75 -22.62
CA TYR A 123 -0.60 -22.43 -23.82
C TYR A 123 0.19 -22.08 -25.07
#